data_AF-A0AB39VHG8-F1
#
_entry.id   AF-A0AB39VHG8-F1
#
_cell.length_a   1.000
_cell.length_b   1.000
_cell.length_c   1.000
_cell.angle_alpha   90.00
_cell.angle_beta   90.00
_cell.angle_gamma   90.00
#
_symmetry.space_group_name_H-M   'P 1'
#
loop_
_entity.id
_entity.type
_entity.pdbx_description
1 polymer ?
#
loop_
_entity_poly.entity_id
_entity_poly.type
_entity_poly.pdbx_seq_one_letter_code
_entity_poly.pdbx_strand_id
1 'polypeptide(L)'
;MNLNELRPAEGSKRERRRIGRGHGTGWGKTAGKGHNGQKQRSGSYVSPIFEGGQMPIVRRIPKRGFSNHPFKKDFVVITLNDVVKKFNDGDVVSLETLVENGVVKNPRFITKYSDETLRNIKGRKAVKAYLKENIDSYVKEREYTSLLKVIGNTEVDKKLTVKAHRISKTAKELIEKAGGSVELLEIRSYSAKAGNNKKEEEVK
;
A
#
# COMPACT_ATOMS: atom_id res chain seq x y z
N MET A 1 -19.33 14.57 34.22
CA MET A 1 -18.21 15.53 34.13
C MET A 1 -18.80 16.90 33.95
N ASN A 2 -18.43 17.85 34.80
CA ASN A 2 -18.91 19.22 34.69
C ASN A 2 -18.02 20.00 33.70
N LEU A 3 -18.59 21.00 33.00
CA LEU A 3 -17.87 21.76 31.96
C LEU A 3 -16.65 22.53 32.50
N ASN A 4 -16.71 22.97 33.76
CA ASN A 4 -15.66 23.71 34.47
C ASN A 4 -14.44 22.86 34.85
N GLU A 5 -14.56 21.53 34.84
CA GLU A 5 -13.48 20.60 35.22
C GLU A 5 -12.72 20.05 33.99
N LEU A 6 -13.24 20.28 32.78
CA LEU A 6 -12.61 19.82 31.55
C LEU A 6 -11.31 20.60 31.30
N ARG A 7 -10.19 19.89 31.33
CA ARG A 7 -8.87 20.40 30.95
C ARG A 7 -8.21 19.44 29.97
N PRO A 8 -7.42 19.95 29.02
CA PRO A 8 -6.65 19.08 28.14
C PRO A 8 -5.60 18.32 28.96
N ALA A 9 -5.20 17.14 28.48
CA ALA A 9 -4.10 16.39 29.09
C ALA A 9 -2.83 17.25 29.13
N GLU A 10 -2.06 17.16 30.21
CA GLU A 10 -0.86 17.95 30.41
C GLU A 10 0.12 17.75 29.24
N GLY A 11 0.65 18.84 28.72
CA GLY A 11 1.55 18.83 27.57
C GLY A 11 0.91 18.64 26.19
N SER A 12 -0.38 18.29 26.10
CA SER A 12 -1.06 18.16 24.79
C SER A 12 -1.20 19.49 24.05
N LYS A 13 -1.34 20.60 24.80
CA LYS A 13 -1.40 21.95 24.26
C LYS A 13 -0.23 22.77 24.78
N ARG A 14 0.59 23.28 23.85
CA ARG A 14 1.67 24.22 24.15
C ARG A 14 1.26 25.62 23.74
N GLU A 15 1.57 26.61 24.58
CA GLU A 15 1.33 28.00 24.22
C GLU A 15 2.29 28.43 23.11
N ARG A 16 1.74 29.04 22.04
CA ARG A 16 2.57 29.62 20.98
C ARG A 16 3.29 30.85 21.51
N ARG A 17 4.60 30.92 21.31
CA ARG A 17 5.35 32.15 21.58
C ARG A 17 4.92 33.24 20.60
N ARG A 18 4.40 34.36 21.11
CA ARG A 18 4.08 35.55 20.30
C ARG A 18 5.37 36.36 20.09
N ILE A 19 5.83 36.43 18.86
CA ILE A 19 7.09 37.09 18.49
C ILE A 19 6.89 38.61 18.35
N GLY A 20 7.92 39.42 18.56
CA GLY A 20 7.85 40.89 18.38
C GLY A 20 7.06 41.60 19.48
N ARG A 21 7.17 41.12 20.73
CA ARG A 21 6.46 41.66 21.91
C ARG A 21 7.44 42.06 23.02
N GLY A 22 8.35 42.99 22.71
CA GLY A 22 9.31 43.53 23.67
C GLY A 22 10.51 42.62 23.97
N HIS A 23 11.59 43.22 24.50
CA HIS A 23 12.88 42.54 24.68
C HIS A 23 12.84 41.42 25.72
N GLY A 24 12.05 41.54 26.79
CA GLY A 24 11.93 40.52 27.85
C GLY A 24 11.43 39.15 27.36
N THR A 25 10.81 39.08 26.18
CA THR A 25 10.39 37.80 25.56
C THR A 25 11.53 37.05 24.86
N GLY A 26 12.72 37.65 24.73
CA GLY A 26 13.87 37.12 24.00
C GLY A 26 13.78 37.23 22.46
N TRP A 27 12.59 37.49 21.90
CA TRP A 27 12.34 37.56 20.46
C TRP A 27 11.69 38.89 20.06
N GLY A 28 11.98 39.95 20.84
CA GLY A 28 11.40 41.28 20.67
C GLY A 28 11.93 42.03 19.46
N LYS A 29 13.25 42.28 19.42
CA LYS A 29 13.83 43.25 18.48
C LYS A 29 13.84 42.80 17.02
N THR A 30 14.31 41.58 16.77
CA THR A 30 14.52 41.05 15.41
C THR A 30 13.67 39.82 15.13
N ALA A 31 12.77 39.45 16.05
CA ALA A 31 11.94 38.26 15.90
C ALA A 31 12.75 36.96 15.67
N GLY A 32 14.03 36.93 16.08
CA GLY A 32 14.98 35.84 15.83
C GLY A 32 15.47 35.71 14.38
N LYS A 33 15.18 36.69 13.52
CA LYS A 33 15.61 36.70 12.12
C LYS A 33 17.02 37.28 11.91
N GLY A 34 17.58 37.96 12.91
CA GLY A 34 18.88 38.64 12.82
C GLY A 34 18.81 40.03 12.18
N HIS A 35 19.95 40.51 11.66
CA HIS A 35 20.10 41.83 11.04
C HIS A 35 19.67 41.84 9.55
N ASN A 36 19.97 42.91 8.81
CA ASN A 36 19.50 43.11 7.44
C ASN A 36 20.06 42.06 6.45
N GLY A 37 19.18 41.43 5.69
CA GLY A 37 19.52 40.52 4.61
C GLY A 37 18.26 40.06 3.88
N GLN A 38 18.43 39.22 2.86
CA GLN A 38 17.32 38.73 2.04
C GLN A 38 16.29 37.95 2.88
N LYS A 39 16.73 37.02 3.74
CA LYS A 39 15.83 36.13 4.53
C LYS A 39 15.04 36.86 5.62
N GLN A 40 15.41 38.10 5.93
CA GLN A 40 14.73 38.92 6.94
C GLN A 40 13.58 39.74 6.37
N ARG A 41 13.50 39.89 5.04
CA ARG A 41 12.42 40.63 4.35
C ARG A 41 11.10 39.84 4.34
N SER A 42 9.98 40.56 4.26
CA SER A 42 8.66 39.96 4.12
C SER A 42 8.54 39.24 2.77
N GLY A 43 7.90 38.07 2.74
CA GLY A 43 7.73 37.27 1.51
C GLY A 43 9.01 36.62 0.97
N SER A 44 10.13 36.71 1.71
CA SER A 44 11.39 36.12 1.28
C SER A 44 11.33 34.60 1.31
N TYR A 45 11.55 33.97 0.17
CA TYR A 45 11.70 32.54 0.02
C TYR A 45 12.88 32.24 -0.90
N VAL A 46 13.82 31.44 -0.39
CA VAL A 46 14.90 30.87 -1.18
C VAL A 46 14.65 29.37 -1.23
N SER A 47 14.50 28.82 -2.42
CA SER A 47 14.32 27.38 -2.61
C SER A 47 15.46 26.61 -1.93
N PRO A 48 15.19 25.51 -1.19
CA PRO A 48 16.24 24.67 -0.62
C PRO A 48 17.22 24.09 -1.66
N ILE A 49 16.82 24.07 -2.93
CA ILE A 49 17.63 23.58 -4.06
C ILE A 49 18.58 24.68 -4.59
N PHE A 50 18.37 25.95 -4.21
CA PHE A 50 19.19 27.06 -4.70
C PHE A 50 20.48 27.21 -3.90
N GLU A 51 21.62 27.10 -4.58
CA GLU A 51 22.98 27.14 -3.99
C GLU A 51 23.70 28.47 -4.30
N GLY A 52 22.98 29.60 -4.33
CA GLY A 52 23.62 30.92 -4.45
C GLY A 52 24.12 31.30 -5.85
N GLY A 53 23.56 30.71 -6.90
CA GLY A 53 23.98 30.92 -8.30
C GLY A 53 24.85 29.79 -8.85
N GLN A 54 25.35 28.91 -7.98
CA GLN A 54 25.94 27.64 -8.36
C GLN A 54 24.88 26.73 -9.03
N MET A 55 25.28 25.94 -10.03
CA MET A 55 24.42 24.89 -10.59
C MET A 55 23.97 23.93 -9.48
N PRO A 56 22.67 23.78 -9.19
CA PRO A 56 22.19 22.93 -8.11
C PRO A 56 22.65 21.48 -8.21
N ILE A 57 22.89 20.82 -7.08
CA ILE A 57 23.32 19.42 -7.03
C ILE A 57 22.43 18.47 -7.85
N VAL A 58 21.12 18.68 -7.83
CA VAL A 58 20.14 17.87 -8.58
C VAL A 58 20.29 17.96 -10.10
N ARG A 59 20.98 19.00 -10.61
CA ARG A 59 21.33 19.16 -12.03
C ARG A 59 22.72 18.65 -12.37
N ARG A 60 23.61 18.52 -11.38
CA ARG A 60 24.97 17.99 -11.54
C ARG A 60 24.98 16.47 -11.61
N ILE A 61 24.12 15.83 -10.83
CA ILE A 61 24.04 14.37 -10.77
C ILE A 61 23.34 13.86 -12.05
N PRO A 62 23.95 12.91 -12.79
CA PRO A 62 23.31 12.33 -13.96
C PRO A 62 22.04 11.56 -13.54
N LYS A 63 20.98 11.66 -14.36
CA LYS A 63 19.76 10.86 -14.15
C LYS A 63 20.11 9.39 -14.35
N ARG A 64 19.73 8.53 -13.41
CA ARG A 64 20.03 7.09 -13.46
C ARG A 64 18.78 6.26 -13.76
N GLY A 65 18.83 5.53 -14.87
CA GLY A 65 17.89 4.45 -15.21
C GLY A 65 16.48 4.91 -15.64
N PHE A 66 15.67 3.93 -16.04
CA PHE A 66 14.24 4.08 -16.32
C PHE A 66 13.41 3.62 -15.11
N SER A 67 12.25 4.23 -14.87
CA SER A 67 11.39 3.85 -13.75
C SER A 67 10.46 2.68 -14.13
N ASN A 68 10.49 1.58 -13.38
CA ASN A 68 9.53 0.47 -13.53
C ASN A 68 8.15 0.75 -12.89
N HIS A 69 7.82 2.01 -12.60
CA HIS A 69 6.58 2.37 -11.90
C HIS A 69 5.30 1.92 -12.62
N PRO A 70 5.18 2.04 -13.97
CA PRO A 70 3.96 1.63 -14.69
C PRO A 70 3.77 0.12 -14.81
N PHE A 71 4.87 -0.65 -14.81
CA PHE A 71 4.85 -2.10 -15.06
C PHE A 71 5.08 -2.93 -13.79
N LYS A 72 5.20 -2.29 -12.62
CA LYS A 72 5.33 -3.01 -11.35
C LYS A 72 4.07 -3.82 -11.08
N LYS A 73 4.26 -5.07 -10.67
CA LYS A 73 3.17 -5.90 -10.13
C LYS A 73 3.02 -5.58 -8.65
N ASP A 74 1.79 -5.36 -8.21
CA ASP A 74 1.52 -5.12 -6.79
C ASP A 74 1.49 -6.44 -6.03
N PHE A 75 2.52 -6.68 -5.22
CA PHE A 75 2.56 -7.80 -4.29
C PHE A 75 2.27 -7.32 -2.87
N VAL A 76 1.35 -7.99 -2.19
CA VAL A 76 1.30 -8.02 -0.73
C VAL A 76 2.36 -9.04 -0.28
N VAL A 77 3.38 -8.55 0.42
CA VAL A 77 4.47 -9.38 0.93
C VAL A 77 4.21 -9.67 2.39
N ILE A 78 4.20 -10.95 2.75
CA ILE A 78 3.92 -11.40 4.12
C ILE A 78 5.02 -12.37 4.56
N THR A 79 5.31 -12.34 5.86
CA THR A 79 6.29 -13.24 6.49
C THR A 79 5.58 -14.39 7.20
N LEU A 80 6.25 -15.55 7.30
CA LEU A 80 5.69 -16.71 8.00
C LEU A 80 5.41 -16.44 9.49
N ASN A 81 6.16 -15.55 10.14
CA ASN A 81 5.94 -15.17 11.53
C ASN A 81 4.54 -14.55 11.74
N ASP A 82 4.11 -13.69 10.81
CA ASP A 82 2.80 -13.03 10.90
C ASP A 82 1.66 -14.04 10.71
N VAL A 83 1.91 -15.06 9.88
CA VAL A 83 0.97 -16.17 9.64
C VAL A 83 0.87 -17.06 10.87
N VAL A 84 1.99 -17.54 11.42
CA VAL A 84 2.00 -18.46 12.58
C VAL A 84 1.31 -17.86 13.81
N LYS A 85 1.40 -16.54 14.01
CA LYS A 85 0.75 -15.86 15.15
C LYS A 85 -0.77 -15.83 15.09
N LYS A 86 -1.36 -15.86 13.89
CA LYS A 86 -2.79 -15.62 13.68
C LYS A 86 -3.56 -16.84 13.20
N PHE A 87 -2.89 -17.79 12.57
CA PHE A 87 -3.48 -19.01 12.04
C PHE A 87 -3.23 -20.20 12.97
N ASN A 88 -4.16 -21.14 12.97
CA ASN A 88 -4.10 -22.40 13.69
C ASN A 88 -3.55 -23.53 12.80
N ASP A 89 -3.38 -24.72 13.38
CA ASP A 89 -2.94 -25.91 12.66
C ASP A 89 -4.02 -26.39 11.69
N GLY A 90 -3.66 -26.62 10.43
CA GLY A 90 -4.55 -27.04 9.35
C GLY A 90 -5.22 -25.90 8.57
N ASP A 91 -4.99 -24.64 8.94
CA ASP A 91 -5.67 -23.51 8.29
C ASP A 91 -5.16 -23.23 6.87
N VAL A 92 -6.08 -22.71 6.04
CA VAL A 92 -5.79 -22.25 4.68
C VAL A 92 -5.39 -20.78 4.68
N VAL A 93 -4.16 -20.52 4.24
CA VAL A 93 -3.60 -19.17 4.11
C VAL A 93 -3.78 -18.70 2.67
N SER A 94 -4.82 -17.90 2.45
CA SER A 94 -5.11 -17.22 1.18
C SER A 94 -5.19 -15.70 1.42
N LEU A 95 -5.20 -14.90 0.36
CA LEU A 95 -5.31 -13.45 0.52
C LEU A 95 -6.65 -13.05 1.19
N GLU A 96 -7.72 -13.80 0.96
CA GLU A 96 -9.03 -13.60 1.61
C GLU A 96 -8.94 -13.85 3.11
N THR A 97 -8.45 -15.02 3.52
CA THR A 97 -8.33 -15.37 4.94
C THR A 97 -7.36 -14.45 5.69
N LEU A 98 -6.35 -13.93 5.00
CA LEU A 98 -5.41 -12.94 5.55
C LEU A 98 -6.06 -11.57 5.80
N VAL A 99 -7.03 -11.17 4.98
CA VAL A 99 -7.78 -9.92 5.17
C VAL A 99 -8.79 -10.08 6.30
N GLU A 100 -9.49 -11.21 6.35
CA GLU A 100 -10.46 -11.53 7.41
C GLU A 100 -9.80 -11.58 8.79
N ASN A 101 -8.62 -12.20 8.90
CA ASN A 101 -7.84 -12.24 10.13
C ASN A 101 -7.12 -10.91 10.45
N GLY A 102 -7.29 -9.87 9.61
CA GLY A 102 -6.74 -8.54 9.82
C GLY A 102 -5.22 -8.43 9.67
N VAL A 103 -4.57 -9.46 9.10
CA VAL A 103 -3.13 -9.44 8.78
C VAL A 103 -2.86 -8.47 7.64
N VAL A 104 -3.76 -8.43 6.65
CA VAL A 104 -3.67 -7.53 5.50
C VAL A 104 -4.85 -6.57 5.54
N LYS A 105 -4.58 -5.27 5.71
CA LYS A 105 -5.64 -4.25 5.82
C LYS A 105 -6.08 -3.68 4.47
N ASN A 106 -5.11 -3.34 3.61
CA ASN A 106 -5.37 -2.58 2.38
C ASN A 106 -4.80 -3.27 1.13
N PRO A 107 -5.31 -4.46 0.74
CA PRO A 107 -4.99 -5.02 -0.56
C PRO A 107 -5.67 -4.18 -1.66
N ARG A 108 -5.09 -4.13 -2.87
CA ARG A 108 -5.81 -3.61 -4.04
C ARG A 108 -6.87 -4.63 -4.46
N PHE A 109 -8.07 -4.15 -4.72
CA PHE A 109 -9.19 -4.95 -5.21
C PHE A 109 -10.01 -4.16 -6.23
N ILE A 110 -10.75 -4.89 -7.04
CA ILE A 110 -11.79 -4.35 -7.92
C ILE A 110 -13.12 -4.87 -7.41
N THR A 111 -14.14 -4.01 -7.37
CA THR A 111 -15.51 -4.43 -7.09
C THR A 111 -16.15 -4.96 -8.36
N LYS A 112 -16.63 -6.20 -8.34
CA LYS A 112 -17.41 -6.80 -9.43
C LYS A 112 -18.80 -7.16 -8.92
N TYR A 113 -19.78 -7.18 -9.83
CA TYR A 113 -21.09 -7.77 -9.55
C TYR A 113 -20.95 -9.29 -9.43
N SER A 114 -21.72 -10.00 -8.61
CA SER A 114 -21.66 -11.46 -8.55
C SER A 114 -22.07 -12.08 -9.90
N ASP A 115 -23.17 -11.58 -10.49
CA ASP A 115 -23.74 -12.12 -11.71
C ASP A 115 -22.93 -11.79 -12.98
N GLU A 116 -22.58 -12.82 -13.75
CA GLU A 116 -21.85 -12.71 -15.01
C GLU A 116 -22.63 -11.97 -16.09
N THR A 117 -23.95 -12.14 -16.13
CA THR A 117 -24.81 -11.46 -17.10
C THR A 117 -24.76 -9.95 -16.88
N LEU A 118 -24.90 -9.50 -15.63
CA LEU A 118 -24.80 -8.10 -15.24
C LEU A 118 -23.41 -7.50 -15.51
N ARG A 119 -22.33 -8.29 -15.38
CA ARG A 119 -20.96 -7.86 -15.75
C ARG A 119 -20.82 -7.57 -17.24
N ASN A 120 -21.51 -8.33 -18.09
CA ASN A 120 -21.34 -8.30 -19.54
C ASN A 120 -22.34 -7.38 -20.26
N ILE A 121 -23.48 -7.06 -19.62
CA ILE A 121 -24.46 -6.13 -20.19
C ILE A 121 -23.84 -4.75 -20.40
N LYS A 122 -23.88 -4.29 -21.65
CA LYS A 122 -23.44 -2.95 -22.03
C LYS A 122 -24.61 -1.98 -22.02
N GLY A 123 -24.37 -0.78 -21.49
CA GLY A 123 -25.32 0.32 -21.53
C GLY A 123 -26.24 0.38 -20.32
N ARG A 124 -26.38 1.60 -19.77
CA ARG A 124 -27.08 1.84 -18.50
C ARG A 124 -28.56 1.44 -18.51
N LYS A 125 -29.23 1.54 -19.66
CA LYS A 125 -30.67 1.20 -19.79
C LYS A 125 -30.91 -0.30 -19.65
N ALA A 126 -30.09 -1.12 -20.30
CA ALA A 126 -30.16 -2.57 -20.23
C ALA A 126 -29.82 -3.07 -18.81
N VAL A 127 -28.77 -2.52 -18.19
CA VAL A 127 -28.42 -2.80 -16.79
C VAL A 127 -29.58 -2.50 -15.85
N LYS A 128 -30.24 -1.34 -16.01
CA LYS A 128 -31.39 -0.97 -15.16
C LYS A 128 -32.61 -1.87 -15.36
N ALA A 129 -32.89 -2.30 -16.60
CA ALA A 129 -34.00 -3.20 -16.88
C ALA A 129 -33.78 -4.56 -16.20
N TYR A 130 -32.58 -5.12 -16.38
CA TYR A 130 -32.17 -6.37 -15.74
C TYR A 130 -32.24 -6.30 -14.21
N LEU A 131 -31.70 -5.23 -13.61
CA LEU A 131 -31.75 -5.05 -12.16
C LEU A 131 -33.17 -4.88 -11.60
N LYS A 132 -34.12 -4.44 -12.42
CA LYS A 132 -35.52 -4.31 -12.02
C LYS A 132 -36.19 -5.69 -11.92
N GLU A 133 -35.79 -6.62 -12.77
CA GLU A 133 -36.30 -8.00 -12.80
C GLU A 133 -35.53 -8.91 -11.82
N ASN A 134 -34.25 -8.61 -11.57
CA ASN A 134 -33.35 -9.42 -10.77
C ASN A 134 -32.67 -8.56 -9.69
N ILE A 135 -33.42 -8.17 -8.66
CA ILE A 135 -32.88 -7.36 -7.56
C ILE A 135 -31.86 -8.16 -6.74
N ASP A 136 -32.14 -9.44 -6.50
CA ASP A 136 -31.28 -10.33 -5.70
C ASP A 136 -29.92 -10.63 -6.34
N SER A 137 -29.76 -10.39 -7.65
CA SER A 137 -28.48 -10.59 -8.34
C SER A 137 -27.50 -9.42 -8.15
N TYR A 138 -27.91 -8.33 -7.49
CA TYR A 138 -27.06 -7.17 -7.25
C TYR A 138 -26.19 -7.28 -5.99
N VAL A 139 -25.30 -8.29 -5.94
CA VAL A 139 -24.27 -8.37 -4.90
C VAL A 139 -22.94 -7.87 -5.46
N LYS A 140 -22.24 -6.98 -4.74
CA LYS A 140 -20.89 -6.52 -5.11
C LYS A 140 -19.85 -7.29 -4.32
N GLU A 141 -19.06 -8.09 -5.02
CA GLU A 141 -17.95 -8.83 -4.46
C GLU A 141 -16.63 -8.11 -4.70
N ARG A 142 -15.68 -8.31 -3.78
CA ARG A 142 -14.32 -7.79 -3.92
C ARG A 142 -13.46 -8.89 -4.55
N GLU A 143 -13.00 -8.66 -5.77
CA GLU A 143 -11.94 -9.48 -6.36
C GLU A 143 -10.61 -8.79 -6.11
N TYR A 144 -9.74 -9.43 -5.34
CA TYR A 144 -8.43 -8.88 -5.04
C TYR A 144 -7.51 -8.94 -6.27
N THR A 145 -6.94 -7.80 -6.63
CA THR A 145 -5.98 -7.68 -7.74
C THR A 145 -4.53 -7.72 -7.27
N SER A 146 -4.28 -7.45 -5.99
CA SER A 146 -2.96 -7.63 -5.41
C SER A 146 -2.56 -9.10 -5.39
N LEU A 147 -1.33 -9.36 -5.78
CA LEU A 147 -0.73 -10.69 -5.74
C LEU A 147 -0.19 -10.97 -4.33
N LEU A 148 -0.16 -12.23 -3.92
CA LEU A 148 0.37 -12.64 -2.62
C LEU A 148 1.78 -13.21 -2.75
N LYS A 149 2.73 -12.68 -1.98
CA LYS A 149 4.09 -13.24 -1.84
C LYS A 149 4.38 -13.63 -0.38
N VAL A 150 4.79 -14.87 -0.16
CA VAL A 150 5.16 -15.38 1.17
C VAL A 150 6.68 -15.52 1.29
N ILE A 151 7.24 -15.03 2.41
CA ILE A 151 8.68 -15.03 2.71
C ILE A 151 8.96 -15.79 4.01
N GLY A 152 9.95 -16.67 3.97
CA GLY A 152 10.35 -17.51 5.10
C GLY A 152 11.43 -16.85 5.93
N ASN A 153 11.08 -16.45 7.15
CA ASN A 153 11.96 -15.79 8.12
C ASN A 153 12.07 -16.55 9.44
N THR A 154 11.13 -17.43 9.76
CA THR A 154 11.02 -18.15 11.03
C THR A 154 10.64 -19.60 10.77
N GLU A 155 11.05 -20.49 11.67
CA GLU A 155 10.57 -21.88 11.66
C GLU A 155 9.05 -21.92 11.86
N VAL A 156 8.43 -22.95 11.30
CA VAL A 156 6.97 -23.12 11.30
C VAL A 156 6.68 -24.46 11.93
N ASP A 157 5.99 -24.44 13.08
CA ASP A 157 5.61 -25.65 13.79
C ASP A 157 4.20 -26.14 13.40
N LYS A 158 3.42 -25.27 12.74
CA LYS A 158 2.02 -25.50 12.35
C LYS A 158 1.94 -25.97 10.89
N LYS A 159 1.13 -27.00 10.63
CA LYS A 159 0.75 -27.45 9.30
C LYS A 159 -0.17 -26.39 8.68
N LEU A 160 0.29 -25.77 7.61
CA LEU A 160 -0.47 -24.71 6.93
C LEU A 160 -0.63 -25.06 5.45
N THR A 161 -1.80 -24.78 4.89
CA THR A 161 -2.05 -24.85 3.44
C THR A 161 -1.94 -23.46 2.84
N VAL A 162 -0.83 -23.14 2.19
CA VAL A 162 -0.55 -21.79 1.69
C VAL A 162 -0.90 -21.66 0.21
N LYS A 163 -1.88 -20.82 -0.11
CA LYS A 163 -2.29 -20.46 -1.47
C LYS A 163 -1.74 -19.09 -1.84
N ALA A 164 -0.64 -19.04 -2.59
CA ALA A 164 0.03 -17.76 -2.92
C ALA A 164 0.54 -17.71 -4.36
N HIS A 165 0.73 -16.50 -4.88
CA HIS A 165 1.20 -16.29 -6.25
C HIS A 165 2.72 -16.43 -6.38
N ARG A 166 3.47 -16.10 -5.33
CA ARG A 166 4.91 -16.31 -5.24
C ARG A 166 5.32 -16.73 -3.84
N ILE A 167 6.27 -17.65 -3.75
CA ILE A 167 6.79 -18.15 -2.48
C ILE A 167 8.31 -18.17 -2.58
N SER A 168 8.99 -17.67 -1.55
CA SER A 168 10.45 -17.77 -1.46
C SER A 168 10.89 -19.23 -1.26
N LYS A 169 12.07 -19.61 -1.77
CA LYS A 169 12.63 -20.96 -1.58
C LYS A 169 12.66 -21.37 -0.11
N THR A 170 13.12 -20.48 0.77
CA THR A 170 13.17 -20.71 2.22
C THR A 170 11.79 -20.96 2.82
N ALA A 171 10.78 -20.18 2.44
CA ALA A 171 9.41 -20.40 2.91
C ALA A 171 8.87 -21.79 2.52
N LYS A 172 9.11 -22.20 1.26
CA LYS A 172 8.64 -23.48 0.76
C LYS A 172 9.23 -24.63 1.59
N GLU A 173 10.54 -24.62 1.79
CA GLU A 173 11.23 -25.64 2.58
C GLU A 173 10.74 -25.70 4.04
N LEU A 174 10.48 -24.55 4.67
CA LEU A 174 9.99 -24.50 6.06
C LEU A 174 8.54 -24.99 6.19
N ILE A 175 7.66 -24.66 5.25
CA ILE A 175 6.27 -25.13 5.25
C ILE A 175 6.23 -26.64 5.01
N GLU A 176 7.03 -27.16 4.08
CA GLU A 176 7.09 -28.60 3.78
C GLU A 176 7.68 -29.39 4.96
N LYS A 177 8.70 -28.86 5.66
CA LYS A 177 9.23 -29.44 6.91
C LYS A 177 8.19 -29.55 8.01
N ALA A 178 7.30 -28.56 8.11
CA ALA A 178 6.18 -28.56 9.05
C ALA A 178 5.06 -29.57 8.66
N GLY A 179 5.14 -30.16 7.47
CA GLY A 179 4.09 -31.02 6.91
C GLY A 179 2.91 -30.25 6.30
N GLY A 180 3.10 -28.97 5.95
CA GLY A 180 2.13 -28.16 5.24
C GLY A 180 2.15 -28.34 3.72
N SER A 181 1.14 -27.81 3.04
CA SER A 181 1.01 -27.86 1.57
C SER A 181 1.10 -26.47 0.95
N VAL A 182 1.69 -26.41 -0.24
CA VAL A 182 1.92 -25.15 -0.97
C VAL A 182 1.23 -25.20 -2.33
N GLU A 183 0.22 -24.36 -2.52
CA GLU A 183 -0.49 -24.17 -3.79
C GLU A 183 -0.08 -22.84 -4.43
N LEU A 184 0.51 -22.93 -5.63
CA LEU A 184 0.92 -21.77 -6.42
C LEU A 184 -0.22 -21.30 -7.32
N LEU A 185 -0.70 -20.08 -7.10
CA LEU A 185 -1.73 -19.45 -7.91
C LEU A 185 -1.13 -18.83 -9.19
N GLU A 186 -1.83 -18.99 -10.31
CA GLU A 186 -1.41 -18.44 -11.59
C GLU A 186 -1.44 -16.90 -11.59
N ILE A 187 -0.37 -16.29 -12.09
CA ILE A 187 -0.32 -14.84 -12.29
C ILE A 187 -0.88 -14.55 -13.67
N ARG A 188 -2.10 -14.01 -13.75
CA ARG A 188 -2.70 -13.50 -15.00
C ARG A 188 -1.76 -12.48 -15.63
N SER A 189 -1.01 -12.87 -16.66
CA SER A 189 -0.14 -11.98 -17.43
C SER A 189 -0.82 -11.59 -18.74
N TYR A 190 -0.66 -10.32 -19.14
CA TYR A 190 -1.13 -9.84 -20.44
C TYR A 190 -0.46 -10.56 -21.63
N SER A 191 0.62 -11.31 -21.41
CA SER A 191 1.29 -12.08 -22.46
C SER A 191 0.37 -13.12 -23.10
N ALA A 192 -0.53 -13.76 -22.35
CA ALA A 192 -1.46 -14.74 -22.93
C ALA A 192 -2.53 -14.09 -23.83
N LYS A 193 -2.77 -12.78 -23.68
CA LYS A 193 -3.84 -12.03 -24.38
C LYS A 193 -3.32 -11.16 -25.53
N ALA A 194 -2.01 -10.92 -25.58
CA ALA A 194 -1.37 -10.14 -26.63
C ALA A 194 -1.16 -11.03 -27.88
N GLY A 195 -1.87 -10.75 -28.97
CA GLY A 195 -1.78 -11.48 -30.23
C GLY A 195 -0.44 -11.40 -30.97
N ASN A 196 0.54 -10.69 -30.40
CA ASN A 196 1.86 -10.44 -31.01
C ASN A 196 2.99 -11.28 -30.39
N ASN A 197 2.68 -12.23 -29.49
CA ASN A 197 3.72 -13.07 -28.90
C ASN A 197 4.13 -14.19 -29.87
N LYS A 198 5.44 -14.27 -30.15
CA LYS A 198 6.06 -15.35 -30.90
C LYS A 198 5.74 -16.66 -30.18
N LYS A 199 5.13 -17.63 -30.87
CA LYS A 199 4.90 -18.96 -30.31
C LYS A 199 6.25 -19.54 -29.88
N GLU A 200 6.42 -19.77 -28.59
CA GLU A 200 7.57 -20.55 -28.11
C GLU A 200 7.37 -21.97 -28.63
N GLU A 201 8.28 -22.40 -29.51
CA GLU A 201 8.31 -23.77 -30.02
C GLU A 201 8.58 -24.71 -28.84
N GLU A 202 7.67 -25.67 -28.64
CA GLU A 202 7.84 -26.77 -27.69
C GLU A 202 9.12 -27.54 -28.06
N VAL A 203 10.15 -27.40 -27.23
CA VAL A 203 11.30 -28.31 -27.27
C VAL A 203 10.80 -29.67 -26.77
N LYS A 204 10.76 -30.63 -27.68
CA LYS A 204 10.45 -32.05 -27.44
C LYS A 204 11.36 -32.68 -26.38
#